data_AF-A0A3D6ETM8-F1
#
_entry.id   AF-A0A3D6ETM8-F1
#
_cell.length_a   1.000
_cell.length_b   1.000
_cell.length_c   1.000
_cell.angle_alpha   90.00
_cell.angle_beta   90.00
_cell.angle_gamma   90.00
#
_symmetry.space_group_name_H-M   'P 1'
#
loop_
_entity.id
_entity.type
_entity.pdbx_description
1 polymer ?
#
loop_
_entity_poly.entity_id
_entity_poly.type
_entity_poly.pdbx_seq_one_letter_code
_entity_poly.pdbx_strand_id
1 'polypeptide(L)'
;MLRLIVIVISIACLKCSIASGQQILRGKIIEFGNSEYIPYANISLTQNEGTASDISGNFLLPIRLELAKGKLVISSIGYETKSLSLDSLLAKGEVVHQIFLKPVSFLLQEVAVQEKKLTPVDIVKEALIAITKNYLQDPFNMEFYSRVTTGPLDKPEYLSETIVKTYRSGYRENAQNFSRISHKRITGINPLPLYDKKRKLEYFAYENLPGFDVFLVDLIGGTKLQGSIFNPDYFKRLEFRHLENTRFENDTVTVIEYDVNGFKPDNERSFRGKLYISTRTLAILRHERRIGRSLFDVIYKPIDGYYFPYFIKSIYKASQDATSIEITHEAYITKIITQNPEAFSTHFDQKNWHLNDVPFNKAFWDTNYPLKD
;
A
#
# COMPACT_ATOMS: atom_id res chain seq x y z
N MET A 1 39.69 12.10 55.11
CA MET A 1 38.28 12.17 54.64
C MET A 1 38.10 12.81 53.25
N LEU A 2 39.14 12.97 52.42
CA LEU A 2 39.01 13.62 51.10
C LEU A 2 39.50 12.77 49.90
N ARG A 3 39.99 11.55 50.16
CA ARG A 3 40.43 10.61 49.10
C ARG A 3 39.44 9.47 48.83
N LEU A 4 38.44 9.28 49.69
CA LEU A 4 37.40 8.23 49.51
C LEU A 4 36.19 8.71 48.70
N ILE A 5 35.97 10.02 48.58
CA ILE A 5 34.82 10.60 47.87
C ILE A 5 35.05 10.62 46.35
N VAL A 6 36.30 10.60 45.90
CA VAL A 6 36.64 10.61 44.46
C VAL A 6 36.38 9.25 43.79
N ILE A 7 36.41 8.14 44.53
CA ILE A 7 36.17 6.80 43.97
C ILE A 7 34.67 6.48 43.86
N VAL A 8 33.82 7.09 44.70
CA VAL A 8 32.36 6.85 44.65
C VAL A 8 31.67 7.63 43.52
N ILE A 9 32.29 8.71 43.01
CA ILE A 9 31.73 9.49 41.89
C ILE A 9 32.12 8.90 40.51
N SER A 10 33.18 8.10 40.41
CA SER A 10 33.57 7.46 39.15
C SER A 10 32.72 6.23 38.74
N ILE A 11 31.86 5.70 39.62
CA ILE A 11 30.99 4.54 39.30
C ILE A 11 29.58 4.97 38.84
N ALA A 12 29.21 6.24 38.99
CA ALA A 12 27.85 6.73 38.69
C ALA A 12 27.60 7.14 37.22
N CYS A 13 28.59 6.99 36.32
CA CYS A 13 28.47 7.43 34.92
C CYS A 13 28.56 6.33 33.86
N LEU A 14 28.41 5.05 34.22
CA LEU A 14 27.93 4.04 33.27
C LEU A 14 26.39 3.98 33.32
N LYS A 15 25.74 5.09 32.98
CA LYS A 15 24.48 4.97 32.25
C LYS A 15 24.88 4.48 30.87
N CYS A 16 25.02 3.16 30.75
CA CYS A 16 24.96 2.50 29.47
C CYS A 16 23.64 2.96 28.86
N SER A 17 23.72 3.92 27.94
CA SER A 17 22.68 4.09 26.95
C SER A 17 22.63 2.75 26.25
N ILE A 18 21.72 1.88 26.68
CA ILE A 18 21.25 0.82 25.82
C ILE A 18 20.60 1.59 24.68
N ALA A 19 21.40 1.92 23.66
CA ALA A 19 20.85 2.18 22.35
C ALA A 19 20.05 0.91 22.06
N SER A 20 18.72 0.99 22.17
CA SER A 20 17.87 -0.07 21.66
C SER A 20 18.19 -0.16 20.17
N GLY A 21 19.10 -1.06 19.83
CA GLY A 21 19.50 -1.32 18.46
C GLY A 21 18.27 -1.87 17.75
N GLN A 22 17.56 -0.98 17.05
CA GLN A 22 16.52 -1.39 16.12
C GLN A 22 17.22 -2.15 15.00
N GLN A 23 17.01 -3.47 14.95
CA GLN A 23 17.58 -4.29 13.89
C GLN A 23 16.76 -4.10 12.63
N ILE A 24 17.41 -4.02 11.47
CA ILE A 24 16.72 -3.81 10.20
C ILE A 24 16.87 -5.06 9.36
N LEU A 25 15.76 -5.72 9.09
CA LEU A 25 15.73 -6.85 8.19
C LEU A 25 15.65 -6.37 6.74
N ARG A 26 16.62 -6.77 5.92
CA ARG A 26 16.68 -6.47 4.49
C ARG A 26 16.51 -7.75 3.70
N GLY A 27 15.77 -7.71 2.60
CA GLY A 27 15.69 -8.87 1.74
C GLY A 27 15.15 -8.58 0.35
N LYS A 28 15.19 -9.62 -0.47
CA LYS A 28 14.69 -9.62 -1.84
C LYS A 28 13.80 -10.85 -2.06
N ILE A 29 12.58 -10.63 -2.55
CA ILE A 29 11.62 -11.68 -2.85
C ILE A 29 11.77 -12.11 -4.31
N ILE A 30 12.00 -13.40 -4.51
CA ILE A 30 12.38 -13.99 -5.80
C ILE A 30 11.45 -15.16 -6.09
N GLU A 31 11.07 -15.35 -7.35
CA GLU A 31 10.35 -16.52 -7.80
C GLU A 31 11.27 -17.75 -7.83
N PHE A 32 10.78 -18.83 -7.26
CA PHE A 32 11.43 -20.13 -7.34
C PHE A 32 11.21 -20.74 -8.74
N GLY A 33 12.29 -20.80 -9.54
CA GLY A 33 12.30 -21.53 -10.82
C GLY A 33 12.86 -20.70 -11.98
N ASN A 34 12.50 -19.42 -12.09
CA ASN A 34 12.99 -18.51 -13.13
C ASN A 34 13.86 -17.36 -12.60
N SER A 35 13.96 -17.20 -11.27
CA SER A 35 14.69 -16.12 -10.59
C SER A 35 14.17 -14.69 -10.89
N GLU A 36 12.94 -14.55 -11.38
CA GLU A 36 12.29 -13.24 -11.51
C GLU A 36 11.98 -12.65 -10.14
N TYR A 37 11.98 -11.32 -10.04
CA TYR A 37 11.65 -10.65 -8.77
C TYR A 37 10.15 -10.60 -8.58
N ILE A 38 9.69 -10.81 -7.35
CA ILE A 38 8.28 -10.72 -7.01
C ILE A 38 8.02 -9.35 -6.41
N PRO A 39 7.42 -8.42 -7.18
CA PRO A 39 7.08 -7.12 -6.66
C PRO A 39 5.84 -7.20 -5.77
N TYR A 40 5.74 -6.27 -4.82
CA TYR A 40 4.52 -6.06 -4.02
C TYR A 40 4.09 -7.26 -3.19
N ALA A 41 5.02 -8.16 -2.89
CA ALA A 41 4.81 -9.19 -1.89
C ALA A 41 4.57 -8.51 -0.54
N ASN A 42 3.64 -9.05 0.24
CA ASN A 42 3.40 -8.66 1.61
C ASN A 42 4.44 -9.35 2.52
N ILE A 43 5.12 -8.57 3.37
CA ILE A 43 6.04 -9.05 4.40
C ILE A 43 5.49 -8.62 5.76
N SER A 44 4.99 -9.55 6.56
CA SER A 44 4.32 -9.27 7.84
C SER A 44 5.06 -9.85 9.04
N LEU A 45 5.14 -9.07 10.14
CA LEU A 45 5.56 -9.53 11.47
C LEU A 45 4.36 -9.94 12.33
N THR A 46 3.28 -9.16 12.22
CA THR A 46 1.99 -9.39 12.86
C THR A 46 0.89 -9.13 11.85
N GLN A 47 -0.38 -9.18 12.25
CA GLN A 47 -1.48 -8.80 11.36
C GLN A 47 -1.40 -7.31 10.98
N ASN A 48 -0.90 -6.45 11.87
CA ASN A 48 -0.96 -5.00 11.76
C ASN A 48 0.41 -4.34 11.51
N GLU A 49 1.49 -5.13 11.48
CA GLU A 49 2.86 -4.63 11.30
C GLU A 49 3.57 -5.42 10.19
N GLY A 50 4.12 -4.68 9.22
CA GLY A 50 4.76 -5.25 8.04
C GLY A 50 5.25 -4.19 7.06
N THR A 51 5.66 -4.64 5.89
CA THR A 51 6.08 -3.85 4.72
C THR A 51 5.75 -4.60 3.43
N ALA A 52 5.99 -3.99 2.28
CA ALA A 52 5.86 -4.64 0.97
C ALA A 52 7.18 -4.62 0.20
N SER A 53 7.40 -5.58 -0.70
CA SER A 53 8.52 -5.51 -1.63
C SER A 53 8.29 -4.45 -2.72
N ASP A 54 9.36 -3.77 -3.13
CA ASP A 54 9.35 -2.83 -4.26
C ASP A 54 9.28 -3.56 -5.62
N ILE A 55 9.27 -2.80 -6.72
CA ILE A 55 9.22 -3.37 -8.09
C ILE A 55 10.36 -4.38 -8.39
N SER A 56 11.49 -4.25 -7.70
CA SER A 56 12.67 -5.10 -7.86
C SER A 56 12.71 -6.21 -6.79
N GLY A 57 11.60 -6.42 -6.09
CA GLY A 57 11.44 -7.42 -5.05
C GLY A 57 12.13 -7.08 -3.73
N ASN A 58 12.76 -5.91 -3.57
CA ASN A 58 13.47 -5.59 -2.33
C ASN A 58 12.52 -5.10 -1.25
N PHE A 59 12.79 -5.45 0.00
CA PHE A 59 12.09 -4.91 1.17
C PHE A 59 13.07 -4.51 2.27
N LEU A 60 12.63 -3.60 3.12
CA LEU A 60 13.31 -3.18 4.35
C LEU A 60 12.26 -3.14 5.45
N LEU A 61 12.55 -3.81 6.56
CA LEU A 61 11.63 -3.94 7.68
C LEU A 61 12.35 -3.73 9.01
N PRO A 62 12.13 -2.59 9.68
CA PRO A 62 12.66 -2.37 11.01
C PRO A 62 12.00 -3.31 12.02
N ILE A 63 12.81 -3.98 12.84
CA ILE A 63 12.38 -4.96 13.83
C ILE A 63 12.57 -4.40 15.24
N ARG A 64 11.48 -4.36 16.01
CA ARG A 64 11.53 -4.04 17.44
C ARG A 64 11.99 -5.28 18.21
N LEU A 65 12.79 -5.09 19.25
CA LEU A 65 13.35 -6.18 20.07
C LEU A 65 12.26 -7.12 20.62
N GLU A 66 11.09 -6.58 20.96
CA GLU A 66 9.93 -7.33 21.47
C GLU A 66 9.41 -8.38 20.45
N LEU A 67 9.63 -8.16 19.16
CA LEU A 67 9.18 -9.01 18.07
C LEU A 67 10.27 -9.93 17.51
N ALA A 68 11.50 -9.85 18.03
CA ALA A 68 12.66 -10.57 17.47
C ALA A 68 12.44 -12.09 17.41
N LYS A 69 11.69 -12.66 18.37
CA LYS A 69 11.36 -14.10 18.44
C LYS A 69 10.13 -14.51 17.60
N GLY A 70 9.57 -13.59 16.83
CA GLY A 70 8.37 -13.81 16.05
C GLY A 70 8.61 -14.59 14.76
N LYS A 71 7.60 -14.59 13.89
CA LYS A 71 7.67 -15.14 12.53
C LYS A 71 7.52 -14.03 11.52
N LEU A 72 8.30 -14.12 10.44
CA LEU A 72 8.09 -13.35 9.23
C LEU A 72 7.18 -14.17 8.30
N VAL A 73 6.05 -13.60 7.93
CA VAL A 73 5.13 -14.21 6.95
C VAL A 73 5.22 -13.43 5.64
N ILE A 74 5.53 -14.12 4.55
CA ILE A 74 5.63 -13.55 3.21
C ILE A 74 4.52 -14.15 2.35
N SER A 75 3.68 -13.30 1.77
CA SER A 75 2.59 -13.71 0.86
C SER A 75 2.57 -12.84 -0.39
N SER A 76 2.17 -13.44 -1.51
CA SER A 76 1.92 -12.73 -2.77
C SER A 76 0.84 -13.47 -3.56
N ILE A 77 0.01 -12.74 -4.30
CA ILE A 77 -1.05 -13.33 -5.14
C ILE A 77 -0.38 -14.20 -6.21
N GLY A 78 -0.81 -15.45 -6.32
CA GLY A 78 -0.24 -16.45 -7.24
C GLY A 78 0.91 -17.26 -6.65
N TYR A 79 1.30 -17.04 -5.39
CA TYR A 79 2.44 -17.72 -4.76
C TYR A 79 2.07 -18.40 -3.44
N GLU A 80 2.81 -19.46 -3.10
CA GLU A 80 2.72 -20.11 -1.80
C GLU A 80 3.16 -19.16 -0.68
N THR A 81 2.37 -19.08 0.39
CA THR A 81 2.73 -18.29 1.57
C THR A 81 3.89 -18.95 2.31
N LYS A 82 4.92 -18.17 2.62
CA LYS A 82 6.14 -18.64 3.30
C LYS A 82 6.22 -18.05 4.70
N SER A 83 6.55 -18.87 5.69
CA SER A 83 6.78 -18.44 7.07
C SER A 83 8.22 -18.77 7.48
N LEU A 84 8.91 -17.77 8.04
CA LEU A 84 10.32 -17.86 8.47
C LEU A 84 10.46 -17.42 9.93
N SER A 85 11.37 -18.04 10.67
CA SER A 85 11.72 -17.60 12.03
C SER A 85 12.54 -16.31 11.97
N LEU A 86 12.12 -15.27 12.71
CA LEU A 86 12.86 -14.00 12.76
C LEU A 86 14.22 -14.16 13.45
N ASP A 87 14.29 -14.88 14.57
CA ASP A 87 15.56 -15.16 15.25
C ASP A 87 16.59 -15.79 14.29
N SER A 88 16.15 -16.69 13.41
CA SER A 88 17.03 -17.34 12.43
C SER A 88 17.49 -16.40 11.30
N LEU A 89 16.68 -15.40 10.97
CA LEU A 89 17.06 -14.36 10.00
C LEU A 89 18.04 -13.38 10.65
N LEU A 90 17.70 -12.85 11.83
CA LEU A 90 18.49 -11.89 12.58
C LEU A 90 19.86 -12.44 13.01
N ALA A 91 19.96 -13.74 13.30
CA ALA A 91 21.23 -14.40 13.61
C ALA A 91 22.26 -14.36 12.47
N LYS A 92 21.83 -14.09 11.22
CA LYS A 92 22.74 -13.95 10.08
C LYS A 92 23.36 -12.55 9.97
N GLY A 93 23.00 -11.62 10.84
CA GLY A 93 23.46 -10.24 10.82
C GLY A 93 22.78 -9.39 9.73
N GLU A 94 23.37 -8.25 9.42
CA GLU A 94 22.84 -7.26 8.47
C GLU A 94 23.14 -7.65 7.01
N VAL A 95 22.57 -8.79 6.57
CA VAL A 95 22.68 -9.26 5.18
C VAL A 95 21.37 -9.04 4.41
N VAL A 96 21.45 -8.97 3.09
CA VAL A 96 20.26 -8.98 2.22
C VAL A 96 19.80 -10.42 2.04
N HIS A 97 18.69 -10.79 2.69
CA HIS A 97 18.13 -12.13 2.60
C HIS A 97 17.44 -12.38 1.26
N GLN A 98 17.86 -13.42 0.54
CA GLN A 98 17.13 -13.91 -0.63
C GLN A 98 16.01 -14.85 -0.19
N ILE A 99 14.75 -14.50 -0.48
CA ILE A 99 13.57 -15.26 -0.07
C ILE A 99 12.81 -15.71 -1.30
N PHE A 100 12.88 -17.01 -1.57
CA PHE A 100 12.19 -17.62 -2.72
C PHE A 100 10.74 -17.99 -2.38
N LEU A 101 9.78 -17.56 -3.21
CA LEU A 101 8.39 -18.04 -3.17
C LEU A 101 8.12 -18.95 -4.37
N LYS A 102 7.36 -20.02 -4.14
CA LYS A 102 6.97 -20.94 -5.20
C LYS A 102 5.68 -20.45 -5.85
N PRO A 103 5.61 -20.37 -7.19
CA PRO A 103 4.34 -20.14 -7.88
C PRO A 103 3.35 -21.25 -7.53
N VAL A 104 2.09 -20.89 -7.34
CA VAL A 104 1.02 -21.88 -7.20
C VAL A 104 0.61 -22.31 -8.61
N SER A 105 0.87 -23.57 -8.95
CA SER A 105 0.31 -24.17 -10.15
C SER A 105 -1.12 -24.62 -9.86
N PHE A 106 -2.08 -24.07 -10.59
CA PHE A 106 -3.41 -24.65 -10.66
C PHE A 106 -3.33 -25.84 -11.62
N LEU A 107 -3.46 -27.07 -11.10
CA LEU A 107 -4.17 -28.05 -11.91
C LEU A 107 -5.60 -27.51 -12.01
N LEU A 108 -6.09 -27.29 -13.22
CA LEU A 108 -7.52 -27.18 -13.50
C LEU A 108 -8.16 -28.49 -13.02
N GLN A 109 -8.48 -28.58 -11.74
CA GLN A 109 -9.54 -29.48 -11.32
C GLN A 109 -10.77 -28.90 -11.97
N GLU A 110 -11.28 -29.63 -12.96
CA GLU A 110 -12.60 -29.44 -13.51
C GLU A 110 -13.53 -29.34 -12.30
N VAL A 111 -13.94 -28.11 -11.96
CA VAL A 111 -14.78 -27.88 -10.79
C VAL A 111 -16.12 -28.45 -11.20
N ALA A 112 -16.40 -29.68 -10.79
CA ALA A 112 -17.72 -30.28 -10.93
C ALA A 112 -18.70 -29.44 -10.11
N VAL A 113 -19.39 -28.49 -10.75
CA VAL A 113 -20.44 -27.69 -10.10
C VAL A 113 -21.64 -27.52 -11.04
N GLN A 114 -22.62 -28.40 -10.86
CA GLN A 114 -24.03 -27.98 -10.83
C GLN A 114 -24.26 -27.39 -9.41
N GLU A 115 -24.94 -26.28 -9.13
CA GLU A 115 -26.29 -25.86 -9.54
C GLU A 115 -26.47 -24.30 -9.53
N LYS A 116 -25.53 -23.51 -10.06
CA LYS A 116 -25.80 -22.19 -10.66
C LYS A 116 -24.49 -21.71 -11.28
N LYS A 117 -24.39 -21.71 -12.62
CA LYS A 117 -23.26 -21.06 -13.29
C LYS A 117 -23.44 -19.55 -13.13
N LEU A 118 -22.94 -19.00 -12.02
CA LEU A 118 -22.86 -17.55 -11.87
C LEU A 118 -22.00 -17.01 -13.02
N THR A 119 -22.55 -16.05 -13.76
CA THR A 119 -21.80 -15.38 -14.80
C THR A 119 -20.72 -14.48 -14.17
N PRO A 120 -19.67 -14.07 -14.90
CA PRO A 120 -18.68 -13.12 -14.38
C PRO A 120 -19.30 -11.85 -13.79
N VAL A 121 -20.36 -11.34 -14.41
CA VAL A 121 -21.09 -10.17 -13.90
C VAL A 121 -21.84 -10.47 -12.60
N ASP A 122 -22.38 -11.69 -12.42
CA ASP A 122 -23.03 -12.08 -11.17
C ASP A 122 -22.01 -12.17 -10.03
N ILE A 123 -20.84 -12.75 -10.27
CA ILE A 123 -19.76 -12.82 -9.26
C ILE A 123 -19.39 -11.41 -8.78
N VAL A 124 -19.23 -10.45 -9.70
CA VAL A 124 -18.91 -9.07 -9.32
C VAL A 124 -20.05 -8.43 -8.55
N LYS A 125 -21.31 -8.60 -8.97
CA LYS A 125 -22.48 -8.07 -8.22
C LYS A 125 -22.52 -8.59 -6.79
N GLU A 126 -22.32 -9.89 -6.59
CA GLU A 126 -22.29 -10.51 -5.25
C GLU A 126 -21.12 -9.95 -4.41
N ALA A 127 -19.94 -9.74 -5.03
CA ALA A 127 -18.81 -9.09 -4.36
C ALA A 127 -19.11 -7.64 -3.95
N LEU A 128 -19.81 -6.88 -4.80
CA LEU A 128 -20.24 -5.51 -4.48
C LEU A 128 -21.22 -5.48 -3.30
N ILE A 129 -22.17 -6.42 -3.24
CA ILE A 129 -23.11 -6.57 -2.11
C ILE A 129 -22.34 -6.92 -0.83
N ALA A 130 -21.35 -7.81 -0.94
CA ALA A 130 -20.52 -8.27 0.18
C ALA A 130 -19.60 -7.19 0.76
N ILE A 131 -19.48 -6.00 0.14
CA ILE A 131 -18.66 -4.89 0.66
C ILE A 131 -19.06 -4.53 2.10
N THR A 132 -20.37 -4.46 2.37
CA THR A 132 -20.92 -4.11 3.70
C THR A 132 -20.50 -5.06 4.81
N LYS A 133 -20.17 -6.32 4.46
CA LYS A 133 -19.70 -7.35 5.38
C LYS A 133 -18.17 -7.41 5.46
N ASN A 134 -17.49 -7.24 4.33
CA ASN A 134 -16.05 -7.48 4.21
C ASN A 134 -15.20 -6.24 4.53
N TYR A 135 -15.77 -5.04 4.50
CA TYR A 135 -15.04 -3.79 4.71
C TYR A 135 -15.64 -3.03 5.89
N LEU A 136 -14.78 -2.43 6.72
CA LEU A 136 -15.20 -1.81 7.96
C LEU A 136 -16.12 -0.61 7.71
N GLN A 137 -17.34 -0.67 8.25
CA GLN A 137 -18.37 0.35 8.06
C GLN A 137 -18.32 1.45 9.12
N ASP A 138 -17.66 1.19 10.24
CA ASP A 138 -17.43 2.15 11.32
C ASP A 138 -16.17 2.98 11.05
N PRO A 139 -15.96 4.11 11.75
CA PRO A 139 -14.77 4.92 11.58
C PRO A 139 -13.47 4.17 11.92
N PHE A 140 -12.38 4.54 11.25
CA PHE A 140 -11.04 4.01 11.52
C PHE A 140 -9.95 4.97 11.03
N ASN A 141 -8.74 4.82 11.59
CA ASN A 141 -7.55 5.47 11.06
C ASN A 141 -6.63 4.46 10.36
N MET A 142 -5.89 4.95 9.38
CA MET A 142 -4.78 4.22 8.78
C MET A 142 -3.53 5.11 8.73
N GLU A 143 -2.36 4.49 8.77
CA GLU A 143 -1.08 5.15 8.51
C GLU A 143 -0.39 4.47 7.34
N PHE A 144 0.06 5.26 6.37
CA PHE A 144 0.78 4.78 5.21
C PHE A 144 2.18 5.37 5.20
N TYR A 145 3.16 4.55 4.86
CA TYR A 145 4.39 5.05 4.28
C TYR A 145 4.19 5.12 2.76
N SER A 146 4.40 6.31 2.19
CA SER A 146 4.22 6.60 0.78
C SER A 146 5.52 7.09 0.17
N ARG A 147 5.86 6.58 -1.01
CA ARG A 147 6.97 7.00 -1.84
C ARG A 147 6.43 7.44 -3.19
N VAL A 148 6.87 8.60 -3.63
CA VAL A 148 6.52 9.10 -4.95
C VAL A 148 7.78 9.50 -5.69
N THR A 149 7.96 8.94 -6.87
CA THR A 149 9.17 9.10 -7.69
C THR A 149 8.85 9.64 -9.07
N THR A 150 9.76 10.44 -9.61
CA THR A 150 9.81 10.75 -11.04
C THR A 150 11.12 10.25 -11.66
N GLY A 151 11.05 9.79 -12.91
CA GLY A 151 12.18 9.12 -13.56
C GLY A 151 12.30 7.64 -13.18
N PRO A 152 13.45 7.00 -13.48
CA PRO A 152 13.68 5.58 -13.17
C PRO A 152 13.56 5.26 -11.68
N LEU A 153 12.97 4.11 -11.33
CA LEU A 153 12.70 3.72 -9.94
C LEU A 153 13.96 3.43 -9.10
N ASP A 154 15.00 2.93 -9.74
CA ASP A 154 16.31 2.62 -9.15
C ASP A 154 17.14 3.87 -8.88
N LYS A 155 16.97 4.90 -9.70
CA LYS A 155 17.64 6.20 -9.58
C LYS A 155 16.69 7.34 -9.90
N PRO A 156 15.77 7.67 -8.98
CA PRO A 156 14.78 8.71 -9.23
C PRO A 156 15.43 10.08 -9.25
N GLU A 157 14.98 10.95 -10.17
CA GLU A 157 15.39 12.35 -10.24
C GLU A 157 14.77 13.18 -9.10
N TYR A 158 13.58 12.76 -8.69
CA TYR A 158 12.87 13.28 -7.52
C TYR A 158 12.25 12.12 -6.75
N LEU A 159 12.40 12.13 -5.43
CA LEU A 159 11.78 11.20 -4.50
C LEU A 159 11.15 11.98 -3.35
N SER A 160 9.85 11.79 -3.16
CA SER A 160 9.09 12.25 -1.99
C SER A 160 8.70 11.04 -1.14
N GLU A 161 9.19 10.99 0.09
CA GLU A 161 8.77 10.00 1.08
C GLU A 161 7.93 10.67 2.14
N THR A 162 6.77 10.10 2.46
CA THR A 162 5.83 10.68 3.41
C THR A 162 5.22 9.63 4.33
N ILE A 163 4.91 10.06 5.55
CA ILE A 163 4.03 9.30 6.45
C ILE A 163 2.67 9.97 6.45
N VAL A 164 1.71 9.31 5.81
CA VAL A 164 0.35 9.83 5.64
C VAL A 164 -0.57 9.16 6.64
N LYS A 165 -1.23 9.98 7.47
CA LYS A 165 -2.27 9.53 8.40
C LYS A 165 -3.61 9.82 7.79
N THR A 166 -4.51 8.84 7.81
CA THR A 166 -5.87 8.97 7.29
C THR A 166 -6.89 8.69 8.38
N TYR A 167 -8.05 9.32 8.24
CA TYR A 167 -9.27 8.99 8.95
C TYR A 167 -10.32 8.68 7.88
N ARG A 168 -11.05 7.58 8.06
CA ARG A 168 -12.24 7.28 7.28
C ARG A 168 -13.42 7.15 8.21
N SER A 169 -14.56 7.70 7.83
CA SER A 169 -15.83 7.50 8.55
C SER A 169 -16.51 6.15 8.24
N GLY A 170 -15.78 5.20 7.62
CA GLY A 170 -16.26 3.90 7.18
C GLY A 170 -16.33 3.73 5.66
N TYR A 171 -16.36 2.49 5.18
CA TYR A 171 -16.54 2.12 3.77
C TYR A 171 -18.01 2.21 3.33
N ARG A 172 -18.59 3.40 3.43
CA ARG A 172 -20.01 3.68 3.17
C ARG A 172 -20.21 4.86 2.23
N GLU A 173 -21.41 5.00 1.70
CA GLU A 173 -21.76 6.10 0.83
C GLU A 173 -21.63 7.46 1.54
N ASN A 174 -21.08 8.46 0.84
CA ASN A 174 -20.85 9.82 1.36
C ASN A 174 -19.92 9.86 2.60
N ALA A 175 -19.04 8.87 2.75
CA ALA A 175 -18.04 8.85 3.80
C ALA A 175 -17.16 10.11 3.76
N GLN A 176 -17.03 10.76 4.92
CA GLN A 176 -16.04 11.79 5.12
C GLN A 176 -14.69 11.14 5.42
N ASN A 177 -13.72 11.44 4.58
CA ASN A 177 -12.37 10.94 4.70
C ASN A 177 -11.41 12.12 4.75
N PHE A 178 -10.46 12.06 5.68
CA PHE A 178 -9.46 13.09 5.87
C PHE A 178 -8.08 12.45 5.87
N SER A 179 -7.09 13.19 5.40
CA SER A 179 -5.72 12.74 5.40
C SER A 179 -4.81 13.90 5.72
N ARG A 180 -3.65 13.61 6.34
CA ARG A 180 -2.61 14.59 6.64
C ARG A 180 -1.24 13.95 6.52
N ILE A 181 -0.26 14.73 6.08
CA ILE A 181 1.14 14.32 6.07
C ILE A 181 1.71 14.64 7.45
N SER A 182 2.23 13.62 8.13
CA SER A 182 2.85 13.79 9.46
C SER A 182 4.36 13.97 9.39
N HIS A 183 5.01 13.36 8.41
CA HIS A 183 6.45 13.46 8.17
C HIS A 183 6.70 13.46 6.67
N LYS A 184 7.74 14.19 6.23
CA LYS A 184 8.24 14.16 4.86
C LYS A 184 9.75 14.05 4.82
N ARG A 185 10.30 13.41 3.78
CA ARG A 185 11.71 13.47 3.35
C ARG A 185 11.71 13.60 1.83
N ILE A 186 12.46 14.55 1.30
CA ILE A 186 12.51 14.84 -0.14
C ILE A 186 13.96 14.77 -0.60
N THR A 187 14.19 14.10 -1.73
CA THR A 187 15.46 14.05 -2.43
C THR A 187 15.24 14.52 -3.87
N GLY A 188 16.15 15.36 -4.38
CA GLY A 188 16.04 15.93 -5.73
C GLY A 188 15.18 17.19 -5.80
N ILE A 189 15.00 17.71 -7.01
CA ILE A 189 14.22 18.91 -7.29
C ILE A 189 12.87 18.45 -7.84
N ASN A 190 11.77 18.93 -7.23
CA ASN A 190 10.43 18.62 -7.72
C ASN A 190 10.28 19.09 -9.18
N PRO A 191 10.06 18.18 -10.14
CA PRO A 191 9.98 18.55 -11.54
C PRO A 191 8.62 19.17 -11.89
N LEU A 192 7.68 19.24 -10.94
CA LEU A 192 6.38 19.90 -11.07
C LEU A 192 6.33 21.15 -10.18
N PRO A 193 5.64 22.24 -10.56
CA PRO A 193 5.64 23.46 -9.77
C PRO A 193 4.79 23.26 -8.51
N LEU A 194 5.36 23.62 -7.35
CA LEU A 194 4.62 23.69 -6.10
C LEU A 194 3.47 24.70 -6.22
N TYR A 195 2.33 24.31 -5.65
CA TYR A 195 1.12 25.13 -5.46
C TYR A 195 1.38 26.64 -5.36
N ASP A 196 0.80 27.42 -6.27
CA ASP A 196 0.74 28.87 -6.16
C ASP A 196 -0.42 29.25 -5.21
N LYS A 197 -0.07 29.66 -3.99
CA LYS A 197 -1.00 30.17 -2.95
C LYS A 197 -1.95 31.26 -3.46
N LYS A 198 -1.61 31.98 -4.54
CA LYS A 198 -2.46 33.05 -5.08
C LYS A 198 -3.63 32.56 -5.93
N ARG A 199 -3.54 31.36 -6.51
CA ARG A 199 -4.54 30.90 -7.49
C ARG A 199 -5.84 30.37 -6.86
N LYS A 200 -5.95 30.25 -5.52
CA LYS A 200 -7.17 29.82 -4.79
C LYS A 200 -7.85 28.60 -5.39
N LEU A 201 -7.05 27.58 -5.52
CA LEU A 201 -7.39 26.44 -6.31
C LEU A 201 -8.10 25.39 -5.46
N GLU A 202 -9.38 25.17 -5.77
CA GLU A 202 -10.26 24.30 -5.01
C GLU A 202 -9.81 22.83 -5.09
N TYR A 203 -9.76 22.24 -3.89
CA TYR A 203 -9.55 20.88 -3.37
C TYR A 203 -9.35 19.66 -4.30
N PHE A 204 -9.73 19.68 -5.58
CA PHE A 204 -9.70 18.51 -6.47
C PHE A 204 -8.82 18.64 -7.71
N ALA A 205 -8.35 19.84 -8.06
CA ALA A 205 -7.58 20.05 -9.28
C ALA A 205 -6.10 20.43 -9.05
N TYR A 206 -5.62 20.47 -7.81
CA TYR A 206 -4.38 21.20 -7.51
C TYR A 206 -3.57 20.68 -6.35
N GLU A 207 -2.71 19.71 -6.62
CA GLU A 207 -1.28 19.90 -6.41
C GLU A 207 -0.57 19.17 -7.55
N ASN A 208 0.04 19.90 -8.48
CA ASN A 208 1.06 19.38 -9.38
C ASN A 208 2.28 18.96 -8.54
N LEU A 209 2.07 17.94 -7.73
CA LEU A 209 2.97 17.24 -6.87
C LEU A 209 2.59 15.79 -7.08
N PRO A 210 3.57 14.90 -7.18
CA PRO A 210 3.24 13.51 -7.24
C PRO A 210 2.91 13.15 -5.76
N GLY A 211 1.63 13.21 -5.40
CA GLY A 211 1.11 13.13 -4.03
C GLY A 211 0.50 11.77 -3.67
N PHE A 212 -0.01 11.65 -2.44
CA PHE A 212 -0.69 10.45 -1.94
C PHE A 212 -2.11 10.33 -2.51
N ASP A 213 -2.30 9.37 -3.41
CA ASP A 213 -3.52 9.25 -4.22
C ASP A 213 -4.45 8.10 -3.81
N VAL A 214 -4.41 7.63 -2.54
CA VAL A 214 -5.24 6.50 -2.08
C VAL A 214 -6.72 6.63 -2.44
N PHE A 215 -7.27 7.84 -2.48
CA PHE A 215 -8.66 8.08 -2.85
C PHE A 215 -8.97 7.85 -4.34
N LEU A 216 -7.96 7.90 -5.21
CA LEU A 216 -8.06 7.55 -6.62
C LEU A 216 -7.95 6.03 -6.84
N VAL A 217 -7.38 5.29 -5.88
CA VAL A 217 -7.07 3.86 -6.01
C VAL A 217 -8.03 2.98 -5.21
N ASP A 218 -8.20 3.25 -3.91
CA ASP A 218 -9.17 2.57 -3.05
C ASP A 218 -10.55 3.21 -3.22
N LEU A 219 -11.30 2.65 -4.16
CA LEU A 219 -12.62 3.10 -4.58
C LEU A 219 -13.76 2.37 -3.84
N ILE A 220 -13.45 1.50 -2.87
CA ILE A 220 -14.49 0.78 -2.10
C ILE A 220 -15.38 1.80 -1.39
N GLY A 221 -16.70 1.63 -1.51
CA GLY A 221 -17.70 2.57 -0.98
C GLY A 221 -17.96 3.81 -1.88
N GLY A 222 -17.20 3.99 -2.96
CA GLY A 222 -17.32 5.12 -3.90
C GLY A 222 -18.40 4.95 -4.97
N THR A 223 -19.66 4.76 -4.58
CA THR A 223 -20.78 4.48 -5.52
C THR A 223 -21.16 5.63 -6.45
N LYS A 224 -20.73 6.86 -6.13
CA LYS A 224 -20.97 8.07 -6.95
C LYS A 224 -19.78 8.49 -7.80
N LEU A 225 -18.64 7.79 -7.69
CA LEU A 225 -17.44 8.16 -8.43
C LEU A 225 -17.64 7.88 -9.93
N GLN A 226 -17.40 8.90 -10.76
CA GLN A 226 -17.43 8.73 -12.21
C GLN A 226 -16.27 7.81 -12.65
N GLY A 227 -16.51 6.94 -13.63
CA GLY A 227 -15.49 6.02 -14.14
C GLY A 227 -15.18 4.85 -13.19
N SER A 228 -16.00 4.65 -12.17
CA SER A 228 -15.83 3.60 -11.17
C SER A 228 -16.72 2.39 -11.47
N ILE A 229 -16.17 1.18 -11.33
CA ILE A 229 -16.95 -0.07 -11.37
C ILE A 229 -17.99 -0.13 -10.24
N PHE A 230 -17.77 0.60 -9.15
CA PHE A 230 -18.69 0.69 -8.01
C PHE A 230 -19.90 1.60 -8.29
N ASN A 231 -19.88 2.37 -9.38
CA ASN A 231 -20.98 3.21 -9.79
C ASN A 231 -21.96 2.42 -10.68
N PRO A 232 -23.24 2.25 -10.30
CA PRO A 232 -24.20 1.45 -11.06
C PRO A 232 -24.39 1.86 -12.53
N ASP A 233 -24.25 3.15 -12.85
CA ASP A 233 -24.41 3.64 -14.23
C ASP A 233 -23.19 3.32 -15.10
N TYR A 234 -22.00 3.28 -14.51
CA TYR A 234 -20.80 2.80 -15.19
C TYR A 234 -20.80 1.29 -15.28
N PHE A 235 -21.19 0.59 -14.23
CA PHE A 235 -21.24 -0.87 -14.15
C PHE A 235 -22.03 -1.49 -15.31
N LYS A 236 -23.19 -0.91 -15.66
CA LYS A 236 -24.06 -1.38 -16.76
C LYS A 236 -23.39 -1.31 -18.15
N ARG A 237 -22.33 -0.53 -18.31
CA ARG A 237 -21.61 -0.35 -19.58
C ARG A 237 -20.39 -1.26 -19.72
N LEU A 238 -20.12 -2.07 -18.69
CA LEU A 238 -18.94 -2.93 -18.65
C LEU A 238 -19.25 -4.32 -19.17
N GLU A 239 -18.29 -4.87 -19.90
CA GLU A 239 -18.26 -6.28 -20.24
C GLU A 239 -17.35 -7.00 -19.24
N PHE A 240 -17.80 -8.16 -18.75
CA PHE A 240 -17.09 -8.93 -17.73
C PHE A 240 -16.69 -10.29 -18.29
N ARG A 241 -15.44 -10.68 -18.06
CA ARG A 241 -14.87 -11.95 -18.52
C ARG A 241 -14.15 -12.63 -17.36
N HIS A 242 -14.41 -13.92 -17.19
CA HIS A 242 -13.58 -14.75 -16.31
C HIS A 242 -12.22 -14.93 -16.97
N LEU A 243 -11.14 -14.60 -16.26
CA LEU A 243 -9.78 -14.72 -16.78
C LEU A 243 -9.15 -16.03 -16.33
N GLU A 244 -9.05 -16.21 -15.01
CA GLU A 244 -8.41 -17.36 -14.39
C GLU A 244 -8.82 -17.49 -12.91
N ASN A 245 -8.40 -18.57 -12.28
CA ASN A 245 -8.39 -18.68 -10.82
C ASN A 245 -6.94 -18.71 -10.34
N THR A 246 -6.65 -17.95 -9.29
CA THR A 246 -5.34 -17.85 -8.62
C THR A 246 -5.48 -18.09 -7.11
N ARG A 247 -4.38 -18.07 -6.34
CA ARG A 247 -4.40 -18.19 -4.87
C ARG A 247 -3.87 -16.95 -4.18
N PHE A 248 -4.38 -16.67 -3.00
CA PHE A 248 -3.83 -15.69 -2.07
C PHE A 248 -4.08 -16.11 -0.62
N GLU A 249 -3.04 -16.19 0.21
CA GLU A 249 -3.14 -16.51 1.65
C GLU A 249 -4.06 -17.69 1.97
N ASN A 250 -3.89 -18.79 1.22
CA ASN A 250 -4.68 -20.04 1.26
C ASN A 250 -6.10 -19.97 0.69
N ASP A 251 -6.55 -18.81 0.23
CA ASP A 251 -7.84 -18.65 -0.44
C ASP A 251 -7.74 -18.93 -1.94
N THR A 252 -8.84 -19.41 -2.52
CA THR A 252 -9.01 -19.43 -3.98
C THR A 252 -9.56 -18.08 -4.41
N VAL A 253 -8.98 -17.52 -5.45
CA VAL A 253 -9.25 -16.17 -5.93
C VAL A 253 -9.65 -16.24 -7.38
N THR A 254 -10.87 -15.86 -7.68
CA THR A 254 -11.33 -15.73 -9.06
C THR A 254 -10.93 -14.35 -9.59
N VAL A 255 -10.31 -14.34 -10.78
CA VAL A 255 -9.92 -13.11 -11.46
C VAL A 255 -10.95 -12.77 -12.53
N ILE A 256 -11.68 -11.68 -12.32
CA ILE A 256 -12.64 -11.15 -13.28
C ILE A 256 -12.04 -9.92 -13.95
N GLU A 257 -11.88 -9.99 -15.27
CA GLU A 257 -11.55 -8.84 -16.09
C GLU A 257 -12.82 -8.07 -16.47
N TYR A 258 -12.70 -6.75 -16.56
CA TYR A 258 -13.74 -5.89 -17.10
C TYR A 258 -13.16 -4.79 -17.99
N ASP A 259 -13.91 -4.34 -18.99
CA ASP A 259 -13.60 -3.14 -19.77
C ASP A 259 -14.86 -2.44 -20.30
N VAL A 260 -14.68 -1.17 -20.69
CA VAL A 260 -15.61 -0.55 -21.64
C VAL A 260 -15.31 -1.12 -23.03
N ASN A 261 -16.35 -1.52 -23.75
CA ASN A 261 -16.21 -2.15 -25.06
C ASN A 261 -15.29 -1.31 -25.99
N GLY A 262 -14.23 -1.93 -26.49
CA GLY A 262 -13.24 -1.28 -27.35
C GLY A 262 -12.30 -0.33 -26.60
N PHE A 263 -11.72 -0.76 -25.46
CA PHE A 263 -10.74 0.03 -24.71
C PHE A 263 -9.63 0.61 -25.61
N LYS A 264 -9.44 1.94 -25.54
CA LYS A 264 -8.40 2.68 -26.29
C LYS A 264 -7.42 3.32 -25.30
N PRO A 265 -6.14 2.89 -25.26
CA PRO A 265 -5.13 3.46 -24.36
C PRO A 265 -4.94 4.97 -24.51
N ASP A 266 -5.12 5.50 -25.72
CA ASP A 266 -4.95 6.92 -26.02
C ASP A 266 -6.19 7.77 -25.69
N ASN A 267 -7.29 7.14 -25.25
CA ASN A 267 -8.46 7.83 -24.77
C ASN A 267 -8.45 7.83 -23.23
N GLU A 268 -8.23 8.98 -22.62
CA GLU A 268 -8.18 9.16 -21.16
C GLU A 268 -9.52 8.88 -20.45
N ARG A 269 -10.62 8.74 -21.20
CA ARG A 269 -11.93 8.30 -20.66
C ARG A 269 -12.15 6.80 -20.77
N SER A 270 -11.30 6.10 -21.51
CA SER A 270 -11.37 4.65 -21.68
C SER A 270 -10.75 3.96 -20.48
N PHE A 271 -11.43 2.96 -19.91
CA PHE A 271 -10.93 2.25 -18.75
C PHE A 271 -11.23 0.75 -18.79
N ARG A 272 -10.33 -0.02 -18.17
CA ARG A 272 -10.44 -1.46 -17.96
C ARG A 272 -9.85 -1.83 -16.62
N GLY A 273 -10.06 -3.06 -16.18
CA GLY A 273 -9.43 -3.52 -14.95
C GLY A 273 -9.63 -5.01 -14.70
N LYS A 274 -9.06 -5.44 -13.58
CA LYS A 274 -9.17 -6.80 -13.04
C LYS A 274 -9.56 -6.71 -11.57
N LEU A 275 -10.53 -7.51 -11.19
CA LEU A 275 -10.91 -7.75 -9.80
C LEU A 275 -10.46 -9.15 -9.41
N TYR A 276 -9.72 -9.23 -8.31
CA TYR A 276 -9.33 -10.48 -7.67
C TYR A 276 -10.28 -10.70 -6.50
N ILE A 277 -11.19 -11.67 -6.63
CA ILE A 277 -12.31 -11.87 -5.68
C ILE A 277 -12.13 -13.22 -4.98
N SER A 278 -12.14 -13.22 -3.64
CA SER A 278 -12.16 -14.46 -2.86
C SER A 278 -13.39 -15.28 -3.18
N THR A 279 -13.23 -16.56 -3.51
CA THR A 279 -14.38 -17.47 -3.74
C THR A 279 -15.10 -17.86 -2.45
N ARG A 280 -14.45 -17.65 -1.29
CA ARG A 280 -15.00 -17.99 0.02
C ARG A 280 -15.76 -16.84 0.67
N THR A 281 -15.20 -15.61 0.60
CA THR A 281 -15.75 -14.44 1.30
C THR A 281 -16.38 -13.42 0.36
N LEU A 282 -16.14 -13.53 -0.95
CA LEU A 282 -16.49 -12.52 -1.96
C LEU A 282 -15.79 -11.17 -1.74
N ALA A 283 -14.75 -11.10 -0.90
CA ALA A 283 -13.96 -9.89 -0.72
C ALA A 283 -13.10 -9.61 -1.96
N ILE A 284 -12.95 -8.33 -2.31
CA ILE A 284 -12.02 -7.89 -3.36
C ILE A 284 -10.63 -7.80 -2.74
N LEU A 285 -9.75 -8.71 -3.13
CA LEU A 285 -8.38 -8.84 -2.62
C LEU A 285 -7.38 -7.98 -3.39
N ARG A 286 -7.70 -7.65 -4.65
CA ARG A 286 -6.92 -6.72 -5.47
C ARG A 286 -7.80 -6.11 -6.55
N HIS A 287 -7.56 -4.84 -6.84
CA HIS A 287 -8.20 -4.13 -7.94
C HIS A 287 -7.12 -3.44 -8.78
N GLU A 288 -6.87 -3.99 -9.98
CA GLU A 288 -6.04 -3.34 -10.99
C GLU A 288 -6.95 -2.57 -11.95
N ARG A 289 -6.64 -1.32 -12.23
CA ARG A 289 -7.38 -0.47 -13.17
C ARG A 289 -6.41 0.26 -14.08
N ARG A 290 -6.77 0.32 -15.36
CA ARG A 290 -6.15 1.23 -16.32
C ARG A 290 -7.15 2.26 -16.78
N ILE A 291 -6.74 3.52 -16.78
CA ILE A 291 -7.49 4.65 -17.36
C ILE A 291 -6.57 5.31 -18.37
N GLY A 292 -6.90 5.19 -19.66
CA GLY A 292 -5.96 5.49 -20.74
C GLY A 292 -4.64 4.74 -20.54
N ARG A 293 -3.53 5.49 -20.37
CA ARG A 293 -2.20 4.94 -20.11
C ARG A 293 -1.84 4.83 -18.62
N SER A 294 -2.67 5.39 -17.73
CA SER A 294 -2.42 5.37 -16.29
C SER A 294 -2.80 4.02 -15.68
N LEU A 295 -1.98 3.54 -14.76
CA LEU A 295 -2.18 2.34 -13.96
C LEU A 295 -2.52 2.73 -12.52
N PHE A 296 -3.51 2.06 -11.95
CA PHE A 296 -3.86 2.13 -10.53
C PHE A 296 -4.04 0.70 -10.02
N ASP A 297 -3.39 0.34 -8.93
CA ASP A 297 -3.39 -1.00 -8.37
C ASP A 297 -3.45 -0.92 -6.85
N VAL A 298 -4.40 -1.63 -6.26
CA VAL A 298 -4.54 -1.76 -4.80
C VAL A 298 -4.71 -3.21 -4.43
N ILE A 299 -3.93 -3.65 -3.45
CA ILE A 299 -4.02 -4.96 -2.83
C ILE A 299 -4.62 -4.78 -1.43
N TYR A 300 -5.63 -5.56 -1.11
CA TYR A 300 -6.30 -5.57 0.20
C TYR A 300 -5.88 -6.80 1.00
N LYS A 301 -5.78 -6.62 2.32
CA LYS A 301 -5.43 -7.70 3.24
C LYS A 301 -6.43 -7.77 4.40
N PRO A 302 -6.80 -8.97 4.87
CA PRO A 302 -7.63 -9.12 6.06
C PRO A 302 -6.88 -8.71 7.33
N ILE A 303 -7.47 -7.82 8.11
CA ILE A 303 -7.04 -7.38 9.43
C ILE A 303 -8.30 -7.31 10.32
N ASP A 304 -8.28 -7.99 11.46
CA ASP A 304 -9.40 -8.03 12.43
C ASP A 304 -10.78 -8.34 11.79
N GLY A 305 -10.80 -9.22 10.78
CA GLY A 305 -12.03 -9.65 10.10
C GLY A 305 -12.50 -8.74 8.96
N TYR A 306 -11.82 -7.63 8.71
CA TYR A 306 -12.12 -6.69 7.61
C TYR A 306 -10.94 -6.55 6.64
N TYR A 307 -11.22 -6.17 5.41
CA TYR A 307 -10.20 -5.94 4.39
C TYR A 307 -9.82 -4.46 4.30
N PHE A 308 -8.53 -4.17 4.34
CA PHE A 308 -7.99 -2.81 4.22
C PHE A 308 -6.93 -2.74 3.11
N PRO A 309 -6.76 -1.59 2.44
CA PRO A 309 -5.72 -1.38 1.45
C PRO A 309 -4.37 -1.57 2.12
N TYR A 310 -3.66 -2.61 1.69
CA TYR A 310 -2.36 -2.97 2.22
C TYR A 310 -1.23 -2.34 1.41
N PHE A 311 -1.36 -2.40 0.09
CA PHE A 311 -0.39 -1.84 -0.85
C PHE A 311 -1.13 -1.15 -1.99
N ILE A 312 -0.59 -0.01 -2.41
CA ILE A 312 -1.11 0.83 -3.48
C ILE A 312 0.03 1.15 -4.42
N LYS A 313 -0.24 1.08 -5.71
CA LYS A 313 0.63 1.57 -6.76
C LYS A 313 -0.16 2.36 -7.79
N SER A 314 0.38 3.51 -8.18
CA SER A 314 -0.11 4.26 -9.32
C SER A 314 1.05 4.61 -10.24
N ILE A 315 0.84 4.50 -11.55
CA ILE A 315 1.74 5.04 -12.57
C ILE A 315 0.90 5.92 -13.48
N TYR A 316 1.24 7.19 -13.57
CA TYR A 316 0.54 8.13 -14.45
C TYR A 316 1.51 9.17 -14.99
N LYS A 317 1.08 9.88 -16.03
CA LYS A 317 1.86 10.97 -16.63
C LYS A 317 1.23 12.31 -16.26
N ALA A 318 2.06 13.22 -15.79
CA ALA A 318 1.73 14.63 -15.72
C ALA A 318 2.44 15.38 -16.86
N SER A 319 1.89 16.50 -17.28
CA SER A 319 2.47 17.35 -18.31
C SER A 319 2.78 18.73 -17.74
N GLN A 320 4.00 19.20 -17.96
CA GLN A 320 4.40 20.58 -17.68
C GLN A 320 5.21 21.11 -18.86
N ASP A 321 4.87 22.31 -19.35
CA ASP A 321 5.60 23.00 -20.42
C ASP A 321 5.89 22.09 -21.64
N ALA A 322 4.87 21.32 -22.06
CA ALA A 322 4.92 20.31 -23.12
C ALA A 322 5.85 19.10 -22.87
N THR A 323 6.46 19.00 -21.69
CA THR A 323 7.24 17.84 -21.24
C THR A 323 6.34 16.88 -20.45
N SER A 324 6.36 15.61 -20.83
CA SER A 324 5.66 14.55 -20.11
C SER A 324 6.57 13.95 -19.04
N ILE A 325 6.10 13.97 -17.79
CA ILE A 325 6.79 13.40 -16.64
C ILE A 325 6.00 12.18 -16.17
N GLU A 326 6.65 11.02 -16.12
CA GLU A 326 6.08 9.82 -15.51
C GLU A 326 6.25 9.88 -14.00
N ILE A 327 5.16 9.59 -13.30
CA ILE A 327 5.05 9.58 -11.86
C ILE A 327 4.71 8.17 -11.43
N THR A 328 5.50 7.63 -10.51
CA THR A 328 5.16 6.40 -9.80
C THR A 328 4.91 6.71 -8.34
N HIS A 329 3.74 6.33 -7.83
CA HIS A 329 3.40 6.34 -6.42
C HIS A 329 3.34 4.90 -5.91
N GLU A 330 3.99 4.63 -4.78
CA GLU A 330 3.90 3.39 -4.02
C GLU A 330 3.56 3.74 -2.58
N ALA A 331 2.52 3.13 -2.01
CA ALA A 331 2.20 3.29 -0.60
C ALA A 331 1.85 1.95 0.04
N TYR A 332 2.31 1.73 1.26
CA TYR A 332 1.91 0.57 2.05
C TYR A 332 1.46 0.96 3.44
N ILE A 333 0.53 0.18 3.97
CA ILE A 333 -0.03 0.39 5.29
C ILE A 333 0.99 -0.01 6.36
N THR A 334 1.15 0.84 7.36
CA THR A 334 2.09 0.66 8.48
C THR A 334 1.36 0.53 9.81
N LYS A 335 0.13 1.04 9.88
CA LYS A 335 -0.71 0.96 11.07
C LYS A 335 -2.19 1.09 10.73
N ILE A 336 -3.04 0.38 11.47
CA ILE A 336 -4.50 0.52 11.45
C ILE A 336 -5.00 0.69 12.88
N ILE A 337 -5.97 1.59 13.08
CA ILE A 337 -6.63 1.81 14.36
C ILE A 337 -8.14 1.76 14.13
N THR A 338 -8.78 0.70 14.61
CA THR A 338 -10.23 0.48 14.50
C THR A 338 -10.97 0.80 15.80
N GLN A 339 -10.28 0.77 16.94
CA GLN A 339 -10.85 1.11 18.25
C GLN A 339 -10.52 2.56 18.60
N ASN A 340 -11.55 3.34 18.95
CA ASN A 340 -11.44 4.77 19.31
C ASN A 340 -10.62 5.59 18.29
N PRO A 341 -10.99 5.59 17.01
CA PRO A 341 -10.29 6.36 16.00
C PRO A 341 -10.43 7.87 16.26
N GLU A 342 -9.38 8.60 15.94
CA GLU A 342 -9.32 10.05 16.08
C GLU A 342 -9.68 10.70 14.75
N ALA A 343 -10.78 11.45 14.73
CA ALA A 343 -11.10 12.33 13.61
C ALA A 343 -10.15 13.53 13.59
N PHE A 344 -9.63 13.87 12.42
CA PHE A 344 -8.83 15.08 12.26
C PHE A 344 -9.73 16.31 12.36
N SER A 345 -9.28 17.35 13.05
CA SER A 345 -10.02 18.59 13.22
C SER A 345 -10.09 19.35 11.89
N THR A 346 -11.30 19.65 11.41
CA THR A 346 -11.57 20.06 10.02
C THR A 346 -10.90 21.38 9.58
N HIS A 347 -10.49 22.24 10.51
CA HIS A 347 -9.88 23.54 10.21
C HIS A 347 -8.36 23.62 10.39
N PHE A 348 -7.76 22.82 11.28
CA PHE A 348 -6.32 22.90 11.57
C PHE A 348 -5.50 21.83 10.84
N ASP A 349 -6.08 20.66 10.57
CA ASP A 349 -5.34 19.55 9.95
C ASP A 349 -5.19 19.69 8.42
N GLN A 350 -6.00 20.53 7.76
CA GLN A 350 -5.88 20.80 6.32
C GLN A 350 -4.55 21.51 5.96
N LYS A 351 -3.95 22.25 6.89
CA LYS A 351 -2.63 22.88 6.67
C LYS A 351 -1.54 21.84 6.45
N ASN A 352 -1.65 20.67 7.10
CA ASN A 352 -0.63 19.62 7.00
C ASN A 352 -0.88 18.64 5.85
N TRP A 353 -1.80 18.97 4.93
CA TRP A 353 -1.93 18.24 3.67
C TRP A 353 -0.84 18.61 2.67
N HIS A 354 -0.41 19.87 2.69
CA HIS A 354 0.63 20.34 1.79
C HIS A 354 2.00 19.84 2.25
N LEU A 355 2.75 19.25 1.31
CA LEU A 355 4.13 18.84 1.55
C LEU A 355 4.97 19.99 2.13
N ASN A 356 4.77 21.22 1.69
CA ASN A 356 5.57 22.36 2.16
C ASN A 356 5.39 22.70 3.64
N ASP A 357 4.24 22.39 4.21
CA ASP A 357 3.89 22.78 5.58
C ASP A 357 4.40 21.78 6.63
N VAL A 358 4.93 20.63 6.21
CA VAL A 358 5.51 19.61 7.11
C VAL A 358 7.03 19.77 7.20
N PRO A 359 7.63 20.00 8.38
CA PRO A 359 9.09 20.10 8.51
C PRO A 359 9.78 18.75 8.36
N PHE A 360 11.02 18.76 7.86
CA PHE A 360 11.88 17.56 7.83
C PHE A 360 12.37 17.24 9.24
N ASN A 361 12.19 16.00 9.68
CA ASN A 361 12.67 15.50 10.97
C ASN A 361 13.72 14.40 10.76
N LYS A 362 15.00 14.78 10.76
CA LYS A 362 16.11 13.85 10.52
C LYS A 362 16.11 12.64 11.47
N ALA A 363 15.91 12.87 12.76
CA ALA A 363 15.94 11.80 13.77
C ALA A 363 14.85 10.75 13.53
N PHE A 364 13.64 11.18 13.15
CA PHE A 364 12.55 10.26 12.78
C PHE A 364 12.94 9.39 11.59
N TRP A 365 13.44 10.00 10.52
CA TRP A 365 13.77 9.29 9.29
C TRP A 365 14.96 8.33 9.45
N ASP A 366 16.02 8.77 10.14
CA ASP A 366 17.18 7.93 10.41
C ASP A 366 16.82 6.70 11.27
N THR A 367 15.85 6.87 12.19
CA THR A 367 15.43 5.79 13.10
C THR A 367 14.47 4.82 12.40
N ASN A 368 13.44 5.33 11.71
CA ASN A 368 12.33 4.50 11.25
C ASN A 368 12.47 4.05 9.79
N TYR A 369 13.13 4.84 8.95
CA TYR A 369 13.26 4.58 7.51
C TYR A 369 14.65 5.02 7.00
N PRO A 370 15.75 4.45 7.54
CA PRO A 370 17.09 4.86 7.14
C PRO A 370 17.32 4.62 5.65
N LEU A 371 18.16 5.46 5.04
CA LEU A 371 18.51 5.32 3.63
C LEU A 371 19.16 3.95 3.38
N LYS A 372 18.92 3.41 2.20
CA LYS A 372 19.63 2.23 1.72
C LYS A 372 21.00 2.72 1.26
N ASP A 373 22.07 2.32 1.95
CA ASP A 373 23.46 2.54 1.50
C ASP A 373 23.74 1.85 0.16
#